data_AF-A0A662VKF9-F1
#
_entry.id   AF-A0A662VKF9-F1
#
_cell.length_a   1.000
_cell.length_b   1.000
_cell.length_c   1.000
_cell.angle_alpha   90.00
_cell.angle_beta   90.00
_cell.angle_gamma   90.00
#
_symmetry.space_group_name_H-M   'P 1'
#
loop_
_entity.id
_entity.type
_entity.pdbx_description
1 polymer ?
#
loop_
_entity_poly.entity_id
_entity_poly.type
_entity_poly.pdbx_seq_one_letter_code
_entity_poly.pdbx_strand_id
1 'polypeptide(L)' 'MVSHARGRRGGGGDSCLSFVISGRKLVKILEKVGYEVDHQTGSHIILRHKETHKRLTVPD' A
#
# COMPACT_ATOMS: atom_id res chain seq x y z
N MET A 1 -11.05 6.40 27.40
CA MET A 1 -11.23 6.41 25.95
C MET A 1 -9.92 6.00 25.31
N VAL A 2 -9.92 4.82 24.69
CA VAL A 2 -8.72 4.07 24.30
C VAL A 2 -7.97 4.74 23.14
N SER A 3 -6.68 5.03 23.32
CA SER A 3 -5.78 5.39 22.23
C SER A 3 -4.70 4.32 22.12
N HIS A 4 -5.01 3.24 21.40
CA HIS A 4 -4.00 2.26 20.98
C HIS A 4 -3.24 2.84 19.79
N ALA A 5 -2.10 3.49 20.04
CA ALA A 5 -1.12 3.82 19.02
C ALA A 5 -0.51 2.51 18.50
N ARG A 6 -1.01 2.04 17.35
CA ARG A 6 -0.51 0.83 16.67
C ARG A 6 0.90 1.08 16.15
N GLY A 7 1.77 0.09 16.36
CA GLY A 7 3.21 0.18 16.27
C GLY A 7 3.77 0.55 14.89
N ARG A 8 4.86 1.33 14.93
CA ARG A 8 5.83 1.42 13.84
C ARG A 8 6.61 0.11 13.77
N ARG A 9 6.39 -0.68 12.72
CA ARG A 9 7.22 -1.85 12.41
C ARG A 9 7.53 -1.86 10.91
N GLY A 10 8.81 -2.01 10.57
CA GLY A 10 9.27 -2.42 9.24
C GLY A 10 10.18 -1.44 8.52
N GLY A 11 11.43 -1.34 8.98
CA GLY A 11 12.55 -1.12 8.07
C GLY A 11 12.84 -2.41 7.30
N GLY A 12 13.22 -2.27 6.04
CA GLY A 12 13.64 -3.36 5.16
C GLY A 12 14.33 -2.73 3.97
N GLY A 13 15.65 -2.87 3.90
CA GLY A 13 16.49 -2.25 2.90
C GLY A 13 16.23 -2.82 1.51
N ASP A 14 16.11 -1.94 0.53
CA ASP A 14 16.22 -2.28 -0.88
C ASP A 14 17.56 -1.75 -1.39
N SER A 15 18.60 -2.56 -1.21
CA SER A 15 19.86 -2.40 -1.95
C SER A 15 19.81 -3.31 -3.18
N CYS A 16 20.26 -2.73 -4.29
CA CYS A 16 20.65 -3.34 -5.56
C CYS A 16 19.58 -3.37 -6.67
N LEU A 17 19.93 -2.65 -7.74
CA LEU A 17 19.22 -2.44 -9.00
C LEU A 17 18.64 -3.73 -9.60
N SER A 18 17.33 -3.91 -9.45
CA SER A 18 16.44 -4.47 -10.48
C SER A 18 15.07 -3.85 -10.25
N PHE A 19 14.33 -3.56 -11.33
CA PHE A 19 13.13 -2.74 -11.38
C PHE A 19 11.89 -3.42 -10.73
N VAL A 20 12.05 -4.11 -9.60
CA VAL A 20 11.01 -4.88 -8.93
C VAL A 20 10.62 -4.17 -7.64
N ILE A 21 9.63 -3.29 -7.75
CA ILE A 21 8.98 -2.67 -6.59
C ILE A 21 8.01 -3.70 -6.01
N SER A 22 8.21 -4.14 -4.76
CA SER A 22 7.24 -5.01 -4.07
C SER A 22 5.87 -4.35 -3.98
N GLY A 23 4.77 -5.11 -4.07
CA GLY A 23 3.40 -4.55 -4.07
C GLY A 23 3.13 -3.61 -2.90
N ARG A 24 3.66 -3.93 -1.72
CA ARG A 24 3.56 -3.10 -0.50
C ARG A 24 4.24 -1.72 -0.62
N LYS A 25 5.34 -1.63 -1.36
CA LYS A 25 6.02 -0.35 -1.60
C LYS A 25 5.22 0.50 -2.57
N LEU A 26 4.63 -0.12 -3.59
CA LEU A 26 3.73 0.55 -4.52
C LEU A 26 2.47 1.09 -3.81
N VAL A 27 1.87 0.30 -2.91
CA VAL A 27 0.72 0.74 -2.08
C VAL A 27 1.07 1.99 -1.27
N LYS A 28 2.21 2.00 -0.56
CA LYS A 28 2.66 3.17 0.22
C LYS A 28 2.86 4.43 -0.64
N ILE A 29 3.24 4.27 -1.91
CA ILE A 29 3.37 5.40 -2.83
C ILE A 29 1.98 5.86 -3.28
N LEU A 30 1.11 4.94 -3.66
CA LEU A 30 -0.27 5.23 -4.08
C LEU A 30 -1.10 5.89 -2.97
N GLU A 31 -0.88 5.51 -1.71
CA GLU A 31 -1.47 6.17 -0.54
C GLU A 31 -1.15 7.67 -0.48
N LYS A 32 0.08 8.06 -0.84
CA LYS A 32 0.46 9.49 -0.92
C LYS A 32 -0.18 10.23 -2.09
N VAL A 33 -0.59 9.51 -3.13
CA VAL A 33 -1.25 10.06 -4.32
C VAL A 33 -2.77 10.23 -4.08
N GLY A 34 -3.32 9.68 -2.99
CA GLY A 34 -4.76 9.77 -2.67
C GLY A 34 -5.55 8.51 -2.95
N TYR A 35 -4.88 7.38 -3.17
CA TYR A 35 -5.50 6.07 -3.18
C TYR A 35 -5.59 5.49 -1.78
N GLU A 36 -6.75 4.99 -1.39
CA GLU A 36 -6.95 4.31 -0.12
C GLU A 36 -7.06 2.80 -0.36
N VAL A 37 -6.51 1.98 0.52
CA VAL A 37 -6.69 0.53 0.46
C VAL A 37 -8.15 0.21 0.80
N ASP A 38 -8.85 -0.42 -0.13
CA ASP A 38 -10.26 -0.78 0.02
C ASP A 38 -10.36 -2.16 0.71
N HIS A 39 -9.82 -3.21 0.07
CA HIS A 39 -9.65 -4.52 0.70
C HIS A 39 -8.51 -5.32 0.05
N GLN A 40 -8.00 -6.34 0.75
CA GLN A 40 -7.08 -7.32 0.19
C GLN A 40 -7.80 -8.65 -0.04
N THR A 41 -7.62 -9.26 -1.21
CA THR A 41 -8.07 -10.61 -1.53
C THR A 41 -6.87 -11.46 -1.95
N GLY A 42 -6.43 -12.34 -1.06
CA GLY A 42 -5.22 -13.14 -1.28
C GLY A 42 -3.99 -12.25 -1.51
N SER A 43 -3.26 -12.50 -2.59
CA SER A 43 -2.09 -11.70 -2.98
C SER A 43 -2.44 -10.39 -3.68
N HIS A 44 -3.71 -10.03 -3.85
CA HIS A 44 -4.11 -8.79 -4.52
C HIS A 44 -4.63 -7.76 -3.53
N ILE A 45 -4.09 -6.54 -3.62
CA ILE A 45 -4.48 -5.38 -2.83
C ILE A 45 -5.30 -4.47 -3.73
N ILE A 46 -6.56 -4.25 -3.39
CA ILE A 46 -7.44 -3.36 -4.15
C ILE A 46 -7.39 -1.99 -3.48
N LEU A 47 -7.02 -0.98 -4.26
CA LEU A 47 -7.03 0.41 -3.88
C LEU A 47 -8.15 1.16 -4.60
N ARG A 48 -8.69 2.18 -3.94
CA ARG A 48 -9.71 3.06 -4.47
C ARG A 48 -9.30 4.51 -4.27
N HIS A 49 -9.35 5.31 -5.33
CA HIS A 49 -9.16 6.75 -5.23
C HIS A 49 -10.43 7.40 -4.68
N LYS A 50 -10.28 8.20 -3.62
CA LYS A 50 -11.41 8.81 -2.92
C LYS A 50 -12.22 9.75 -3.80
N GLU A 51 -11.54 10.61 -4.57
CA GLU A 51 -12.19 11.67 -5.36
C GLU A 51 -12.65 11.24 -6.75
N THR A 52 -11.87 10.38 -7.43
CA THR A 52 -12.16 9.97 -8.81
C THR A 52 -12.87 8.63 -8.90
N HIS A 53 -13.08 7.95 -7.76
CA HIS A 53 -13.66 6.61 -7.66
C HIS A 53 -12.96 5.55 -8.52
N LYS A 54 -11.73 5.81 -8.97
CA LYS A 54 -10.92 4.87 -9.75
C LYS A 54 -10.45 3.73 -8.85
N ARG A 55 -10.51 2.50 -9.36
CA ARG A 55 -10.02 1.30 -8.67
C ARG A 55 -8.73 0.83 -9.31
N LEU A 56 -7.77 0.41 -8.48
CA LEU A 56 -6.51 -0.20 -8.90
C LEU A 56 -6.33 -1.50 -8.14
N THR A 57 -5.74 -2.50 -8.79
CA THR A 57 -5.38 -3.76 -8.15
C THR A 57 -3.86 -3.90 -8.23
N VAL A 58 -3.23 -4.11 -7.08
CA VAL A 58 -1.79 -4.29 -6.94
C VAL A 58 -1.50 -5.72 -6.49
N PRO A 59 -0.72 -6.52 -7.23
CA PRO A 59 -0.22 -7.80 -6.73
C PRO A 59 0.87 -7.59 -5.66
N ASP A 60 0.87 -8.40 -4.60
CA ASP A 60 1.93 -8.47 -3.57
C ASP A 60 3.24 -9.01 -4.14
#